data_AF-A0AAV1WER4-F1
#
_entry.id   AF-A0AAV1WER4-F1
#
_cell.length_a   1.000
_cell.length_b   1.000
_cell.length_c   1.000
_cell.angle_alpha   90.00
_cell.angle_beta   90.00
_cell.angle_gamma   90.00
#
_symmetry.space_group_name_H-M   'P 1'
#
loop_
_entity.id
_entity.type
_entity.pdbx_description
1 polymer ?
#
loop_
_entity_poly.entity_id
_entity_poly.type
_entity_poly.pdbx_seq_one_letter_code
_entity_poly.pdbx_strand_id
1 'polypeptide(L)'
;MKFLYVISFCFLLSLCVHRDLKGDSNSRGTDIIDEWGRLHPDVKRWPSSNGWKGFKNVADKVHGMGLKFGIHLMAGISTQAYDANTPILDTKTGKAFQQSGKVWHAKDIGIPGRACKWMDKGFMALNVTTDAGKAFLRSLYHLYTSWGLDFVKLDCVFGEDLDVNEITYVSQLLKEFNPSIVFSLSPGVRATPNMARQINGLVNTYRVAGDDWDKWPDVAAHFDIARDFAAAKLIGAQGLNGNSWPDLDMLPFGWLTDPGQDIYIAFFNLSNQARTIYAKLDALAKVLPGRKLKGLQGREVWSLKSVTIGDALSARVVPHGCALFVFDY
;
A
#
# COMPACT_ATOMS: atom_id res chain seq x y z
N MET A 1 13.88 6.96 -24.35
CA MET A 1 12.95 6.35 -23.39
C MET A 1 13.58 6.46 -22.01
N LYS A 2 13.17 7.46 -21.20
CA LYS A 2 13.66 7.59 -19.82
C LYS A 2 12.90 6.54 -19.00
N PHE A 3 13.58 5.47 -18.58
CA PHE A 3 13.04 4.55 -17.60
C PHE A 3 12.68 5.37 -16.36
N LEU A 4 11.39 5.47 -16.06
CA LEU A 4 10.93 5.95 -14.76
C LEU A 4 11.49 4.93 -13.75
N TYR A 5 12.53 5.30 -13.02
CA TYR A 5 12.90 4.64 -11.79
C TYR A 5 11.82 4.97 -10.75
N VAL A 6 10.62 4.43 -10.95
CA VAL A 6 9.73 4.16 -9.83
C VAL A 6 10.32 2.90 -9.23
N ILE A 7 11.29 3.09 -8.33
CA ILE A 7 11.51 2.07 -7.32
C ILE A 7 10.19 2.05 -6.56
N SER A 8 9.34 1.11 -6.93
CA SER A 8 8.15 0.77 -6.17
C SER A 8 8.66 0.21 -4.85
N PHE A 9 9.02 1.11 -3.92
CA PHE A 9 8.97 0.81 -2.50
C PHE A 9 7.49 0.70 -2.13
N CYS A 10 6.76 -0.23 -2.76
CA CYS A 10 5.46 -0.67 -2.30
C CYS A 10 5.68 -1.69 -1.18
N PHE A 11 6.31 -1.26 -0.08
CA PHE A 11 5.93 -1.77 1.24
C PHE A 11 4.59 -1.13 1.60
N LEU A 12 3.55 -1.53 0.88
CA LEU A 12 2.26 -0.85 0.87
C LEU A 12 1.11 -1.82 1.08
N LEU A 13 1.34 -2.87 1.88
CA LEU A 13 0.27 -3.49 2.64
C LEU A 13 0.00 -2.65 3.90
N SER A 14 -1.23 -2.13 4.00
CA SER A 14 -1.80 -1.55 5.23
C SER A 14 -1.06 -0.35 5.83
N LEU A 15 -1.03 0.81 5.14
CA LEU A 15 -0.46 2.03 5.73
C LEU A 15 -1.46 2.94 6.45
N CYS A 16 -2.74 2.87 6.08
CA CYS A 16 -3.83 3.49 6.85
C CYS A 16 -4.55 2.47 7.75
N VAL A 17 -4.36 1.16 7.53
CA VAL A 17 -4.96 0.09 8.34
C VAL A 17 -3.98 -0.27 9.45
N HIS A 18 -4.11 0.42 10.59
CA HIS A 18 -3.72 0.01 11.94
C HIS A 18 -2.27 -0.44 12.25
N ARG A 19 -1.76 -0.04 13.42
CA ARG A 19 -1.03 -0.95 14.33
C ARG A 19 -1.09 -0.48 15.78
N ASP A 20 -2.28 -0.51 16.39
CA ASP A 20 -2.29 -0.97 17.78
C ASP A 20 -2.03 -2.48 17.73
N LEU A 21 -1.10 -2.96 18.56
CA LEU A 21 -0.41 -4.25 18.40
C LEU A 21 -1.30 -5.50 18.63
N LYS A 22 -2.64 -5.39 18.49
CA LYS A 22 -3.62 -6.41 18.91
C LYS A 22 -4.62 -6.85 17.83
N GLY A 23 -4.73 -6.18 16.69
CA GLY A 23 -5.68 -6.52 15.60
C GLY A 23 -5.03 -7.07 14.33
N ASP A 24 -5.79 -7.81 13.51
CA ASP A 24 -5.37 -8.28 12.18
C ASP A 24 -5.88 -7.35 11.04
N SER A 25 -5.54 -7.70 9.79
CA SER A 25 -5.88 -6.93 8.58
C SER A 25 -7.37 -6.86 8.27
N ASN A 26 -8.24 -7.63 8.95
CA ASN A 26 -9.68 -7.61 8.77
C ASN A 26 -10.40 -7.28 10.09
N SER A 27 -9.78 -6.50 10.96
CA SER A 27 -10.37 -6.07 12.22
C SER A 27 -11.37 -4.92 12.04
N ARG A 28 -12.48 -4.96 12.78
CA ARG A 28 -13.51 -3.91 12.77
C ARG A 28 -13.21 -2.85 13.83
N GLY A 29 -13.33 -1.58 13.45
CA GLY A 29 -13.39 -0.45 14.40
C GLY A 29 -12.05 0.01 14.97
N THR A 30 -10.95 -0.27 14.27
CA THR A 30 -9.58 0.02 14.69
C THR A 30 -8.92 1.12 13.85
N ASP A 31 -9.63 1.66 12.86
CA ASP A 31 -9.12 2.70 11.98
C ASP A 31 -8.97 4.05 12.68
N ILE A 32 -7.88 4.76 12.36
CA ILE A 32 -7.70 6.14 12.77
C ILE A 32 -8.40 7.03 11.75
N ILE A 33 -9.52 7.63 12.15
CA ILE A 33 -10.30 8.57 11.34
C ILE A 33 -10.33 9.95 11.97
N ASP A 34 -10.40 10.99 11.15
CA ASP A 34 -10.72 12.34 11.60
C ASP A 34 -12.23 12.52 11.85
N GLU A 35 -12.65 13.71 12.26
CA GLU A 35 -14.05 14.03 12.56
C GLU A 35 -14.99 13.91 11.34
N TRP A 36 -14.44 13.81 10.13
CA TRP A 36 -15.18 13.68 8.87
C TRP A 36 -15.19 12.23 8.34
N GLY A 37 -14.60 11.28 9.08
CA GLY A 37 -14.52 9.88 8.68
C GLY A 37 -13.40 9.58 7.68
N ARG A 38 -12.43 10.48 7.50
CA ARG A 38 -11.30 10.30 6.59
C ARG A 38 -10.15 9.63 7.33
N LEU A 39 -9.51 8.65 6.70
CA LEU A 39 -8.45 7.86 7.33
C LEU A 39 -7.15 8.64 7.45
N HIS A 40 -6.47 8.42 8.57
CA HIS A 40 -5.15 8.98 8.87
C HIS A 40 -4.16 7.89 9.28
N PRO A 41 -2.86 8.11 9.04
CA PRO A 41 -1.83 7.20 9.52
C PRO A 41 -1.71 7.20 11.04
N ASP A 42 -1.63 5.99 11.61
CA ASP A 42 -1.39 5.78 13.03
C ASP A 42 -0.07 6.43 13.48
N VAL A 43 -0.18 7.37 14.41
CA VAL A 43 0.96 8.12 14.98
C VAL A 43 1.98 7.22 15.69
N LYS A 44 1.58 6.04 16.18
CA LYS A 44 2.53 5.08 16.80
C LYS A 44 3.48 4.50 15.76
N ARG A 45 2.95 4.17 14.58
CA ARG A 45 3.72 3.64 13.45
C ARG A 45 4.41 4.76 12.67
N TRP A 46 3.75 5.91 12.56
CA TRP A 46 4.20 7.09 11.82
C TRP A 46 4.27 8.31 12.75
N PRO A 47 5.25 8.42 13.66
CA PRO A 47 5.34 9.57 14.58
C PRO A 47 5.32 10.94 13.89
N SER A 48 5.78 11.01 12.64
CA SER A 48 5.75 12.21 11.82
C SER A 48 4.34 12.69 11.43
N SER A 49 3.30 11.86 11.59
CA SER A 49 1.90 12.22 11.31
C SER A 49 1.20 12.92 12.48
N ASN A 50 1.85 13.02 13.65
CA ASN A 50 1.30 13.63 14.85
C ASN A 50 0.73 15.04 14.58
N GLY A 51 -0.42 15.33 15.18
CA GLY A 51 -1.17 16.56 14.94
C GLY A 51 -1.82 16.61 13.55
N TRP A 52 -2.34 15.47 13.07
CA TRP A 52 -3.10 15.35 11.81
C TRP A 52 -2.33 15.77 10.55
N LYS A 53 -0.99 15.69 10.59
CA LYS A 53 -0.11 16.06 9.46
C LYS A 53 -0.10 15.02 8.33
N GLY A 54 -0.69 13.86 8.57
CA GLY A 54 -0.74 12.75 7.63
C GLY A 54 0.65 12.33 7.16
N PHE A 55 0.81 12.09 5.86
CA PHE A 55 2.08 11.66 5.28
C PHE A 55 2.96 12.79 4.74
N LYS A 56 2.56 14.06 4.89
CA LYS A 56 3.28 15.19 4.28
C LYS A 56 4.79 15.18 4.58
N ASN A 57 5.16 15.01 5.85
CA ASN A 57 6.56 15.02 6.26
C ASN A 57 7.37 13.85 5.67
N VAL A 58 6.71 12.69 5.45
CA VAL A 58 7.35 11.52 4.81
C VAL A 58 7.54 11.80 3.32
N ALA A 59 6.50 12.30 2.66
CA ALA A 59 6.57 12.67 1.24
C ALA A 59 7.66 13.73 0.99
N ASP A 60 7.69 14.81 1.77
CA ASP A 60 8.71 15.86 1.66
C ASP A 60 10.12 15.27 1.79
N LYS A 61 10.33 14.31 2.70
CA LYS A 61 11.61 13.63 2.88
C LYS A 61 11.99 12.77 1.67
N VAL A 62 11.04 12.00 1.14
CA VAL A 62 11.21 11.17 -0.06
C VAL A 62 11.52 12.02 -1.29
N HIS A 63 10.80 13.14 -1.47
CA HIS A 63 11.07 14.11 -2.52
C HIS A 63 12.44 14.76 -2.39
N GLY A 64 12.86 15.09 -1.16
CA GLY A 64 14.21 15.61 -0.88
C GLY A 64 15.34 14.62 -1.22
N MET A 65 15.03 13.33 -1.37
CA MET A 65 15.95 12.29 -1.86
C MET A 65 15.89 12.11 -3.38
N GLY A 66 15.08 12.91 -4.09
CA GLY A 66 14.86 12.77 -5.53
C GLY A 66 13.95 11.59 -5.92
N LEU A 67 13.22 11.03 -4.96
CA LEU A 67 12.30 9.89 -5.15
C LEU A 67 10.85 10.36 -5.20
N LYS A 68 9.93 9.42 -5.46
CA LYS A 68 8.47 9.63 -5.50
C LYS A 68 7.79 8.88 -4.37
N PHE A 69 6.69 9.44 -3.86
CA PHE A 69 5.97 8.87 -2.73
C PHE A 69 4.56 8.40 -3.14
N GLY A 70 4.19 7.19 -2.73
CA GLY A 70 2.89 6.60 -3.04
C GLY A 70 2.17 6.05 -1.82
N ILE A 71 0.85 5.93 -1.90
CA ILE A 71 0.04 5.28 -0.86
C ILE A 71 -0.96 4.26 -1.45
N HIS A 72 -1.41 3.38 -0.58
CA HIS A 72 -2.35 2.30 -0.87
C HIS A 72 -3.61 2.60 -0.08
N LEU A 73 -4.74 2.59 -0.79
CA LEU A 73 -6.03 3.00 -0.30
C LEU A 73 -7.02 1.87 -0.55
N MET A 74 -8.00 1.75 0.33
CA MET A 74 -9.13 0.87 0.14
C MET A 74 -10.26 1.67 -0.51
N ALA A 75 -10.93 1.11 -1.51
CA ALA A 75 -12.13 1.70 -2.07
C ALA A 75 -13.28 1.73 -1.04
N GLY A 76 -14.17 2.71 -1.23
CA GLY A 76 -15.32 2.91 -0.38
C GLY A 76 -15.02 3.68 0.91
N ILE A 77 -15.63 3.21 2.00
CA ILE A 77 -15.62 3.86 3.31
C ILE A 77 -15.31 2.82 4.39
N SER A 78 -14.57 3.24 5.43
CA SER A 78 -14.26 2.35 6.55
C SER A 78 -15.50 2.08 7.38
N THR A 79 -15.59 0.86 7.92
CA THR A 79 -16.65 0.47 8.85
C THR A 79 -16.62 1.34 10.11
N GLN A 80 -15.46 1.85 10.52
CA GLN A 80 -15.35 2.79 11.64
C GLN A 80 -16.06 4.12 11.37
N ALA A 81 -15.88 4.72 10.19
CA ALA A 81 -16.58 5.95 9.83
C ALA A 81 -18.10 5.72 9.72
N TYR A 82 -18.50 4.58 9.14
CA TYR A 82 -19.89 4.16 9.05
C TYR A 82 -20.53 3.96 10.44
N ASP A 83 -19.88 3.22 11.34
CA ASP A 83 -20.41 2.91 12.66
C ASP A 83 -20.50 4.17 13.54
N ALA A 84 -19.46 5.02 13.51
CA ALA A 84 -19.45 6.33 14.16
C ALA A 84 -20.42 7.33 13.52
N ASN A 85 -20.94 7.01 12.32
CA ASN A 85 -21.82 7.85 11.53
C ASN A 85 -21.29 9.28 11.38
N THR A 86 -20.04 9.42 10.98
CA THR A 86 -19.39 10.74 10.89
C THR A 86 -20.08 11.64 9.85
N PRO A 87 -20.14 12.96 10.08
CA PRO A 87 -20.57 13.89 9.05
C PRO A 87 -19.60 13.86 7.86
N ILE A 88 -20.10 14.19 6.67
CA ILE A 88 -19.27 14.28 5.47
C ILE A 88 -18.75 15.72 5.33
N LEU A 89 -17.47 15.93 5.07
CA LEU A 89 -16.91 17.26 4.82
C LEU A 89 -17.30 17.77 3.43
N ASP A 90 -17.84 18.98 3.36
CA ASP A 90 -17.89 19.77 2.14
C ASP A 90 -16.62 20.61 2.01
N THR A 91 -15.76 20.24 1.05
CA THR A 91 -14.48 20.94 0.81
C THR A 91 -14.67 22.39 0.35
N LYS A 92 -15.85 22.79 -0.12
CA LYS A 92 -16.12 24.16 -0.55
C LYS A 92 -16.41 25.10 0.62
N THR A 93 -17.11 24.59 1.64
CA THR A 93 -17.57 25.40 2.77
C THR A 93 -16.78 25.15 4.05
N GLY A 94 -16.03 24.05 4.12
CA GLY A 94 -15.33 23.61 5.34
C GLY A 94 -16.27 23.12 6.44
N LYS A 95 -17.53 22.82 6.10
CA LYS A 95 -18.58 22.39 7.03
C LYS A 95 -19.15 21.04 6.61
N ALA A 96 -20.07 20.51 7.41
CA ALA A 96 -20.78 19.29 7.06
C ALA A 96 -21.58 19.47 5.76
N PHE A 97 -21.49 18.49 4.86
CA PHE A 97 -22.17 18.48 3.58
C PHE A 97 -23.69 18.45 3.78
N GLN A 98 -24.36 19.44 3.20
CA GLN A 98 -25.80 19.60 3.26
C GLN A 98 -26.39 19.62 1.87
N GLN A 99 -27.44 18.84 1.68
CA GLN A 99 -28.24 18.85 0.46
C GLN A 99 -29.69 18.61 0.82
N SER A 100 -30.59 19.40 0.23
CA SER A 100 -32.04 19.29 0.47
C SER A 100 -32.44 19.40 1.95
N GLY A 101 -31.77 20.28 2.71
CA GLY A 101 -32.05 20.50 4.14
C GLY A 101 -31.57 19.39 5.07
N LYS A 102 -30.88 18.35 4.56
CA LYS A 102 -30.31 17.25 5.33
C LYS A 102 -28.79 17.37 5.42
N VAL A 103 -28.23 17.14 6.60
CA VAL A 103 -26.79 16.86 6.78
C VAL A 103 -26.54 15.39 6.48
N TRP A 104 -25.63 15.11 5.55
CA TRP A 104 -25.30 13.76 5.15
C TRP A 104 -24.16 13.19 5.99
N HIS A 105 -24.27 11.91 6.32
CA HIS A 105 -23.33 11.18 7.16
C HIS A 105 -22.87 9.89 6.49
N ALA A 106 -21.84 9.26 7.04
CA ALA A 106 -21.28 8.01 6.55
C ALA A 106 -22.32 6.90 6.34
N LYS A 107 -23.34 6.78 7.22
CA LYS A 107 -24.41 5.77 7.05
C LYS A 107 -25.31 6.01 5.85
N ASP A 108 -25.41 7.25 5.38
CA ASP A 108 -26.24 7.59 4.22
C ASP A 108 -25.59 7.17 2.89
N ILE A 109 -24.27 6.94 2.89
CA ILE A 109 -23.50 6.66 1.68
C ILE A 109 -22.85 5.27 1.67
N GLY A 110 -22.61 4.64 2.82
CA GLY A 110 -22.03 3.30 2.88
C GLY A 110 -23.01 2.21 2.44
N ILE A 111 -22.49 1.15 1.81
CA ILE A 111 -23.26 0.00 1.32
C ILE A 111 -22.77 -1.27 2.01
N PRO A 112 -23.28 -1.61 3.22
CA PRO A 112 -22.81 -2.77 3.97
C PRO A 112 -22.94 -4.11 3.22
N GLY A 113 -23.95 -4.24 2.34
CA GLY A 113 -24.14 -5.44 1.50
C GLY A 113 -23.09 -5.62 0.40
N ARG A 114 -22.16 -4.67 0.24
CA ARG A 114 -21.09 -4.68 -0.75
C ARG A 114 -19.76 -4.37 -0.07
N ALA A 115 -19.34 -5.26 0.83
CA ALA A 115 -18.06 -5.18 1.52
C ALA A 115 -16.91 -5.66 0.62
N CYS A 116 -15.67 -5.25 0.92
CA CYS A 116 -14.51 -5.80 0.23
C CYS A 116 -14.38 -7.30 0.51
N LYS A 117 -14.16 -8.13 -0.52
CA LYS A 117 -14.15 -9.59 -0.35
C LYS A 117 -13.11 -10.12 0.63
N TRP A 118 -11.93 -9.52 0.68
CA TRP A 118 -10.85 -9.97 1.57
C TRP A 118 -10.76 -9.17 2.87
N MET A 119 -11.46 -8.03 2.96
CA MET A 119 -11.51 -7.15 4.14
C MET A 119 -12.95 -6.75 4.48
N ASP A 120 -13.82 -7.75 4.64
CA ASP A 120 -15.27 -7.59 4.74
C ASP A 120 -15.75 -6.91 6.04
N LYS A 121 -14.88 -6.84 7.06
CA LYS A 121 -15.16 -6.16 8.33
C LYS A 121 -14.61 -4.75 8.39
N GLY A 122 -13.54 -4.47 7.65
CA GLY A 122 -12.83 -3.18 7.68
C GLY A 122 -13.44 -2.14 6.75
N PHE A 123 -13.85 -2.55 5.54
CA PHE A 123 -14.29 -1.62 4.50
C PHE A 123 -15.54 -2.10 3.78
N MET A 124 -16.35 -1.14 3.38
CA MET A 124 -17.49 -1.35 2.49
C MET A 124 -17.50 -0.34 1.37
N ALA A 125 -18.10 -0.71 0.24
CA ALA A 125 -18.28 0.20 -0.86
C ALA A 125 -19.16 1.39 -0.45
N LEU A 126 -18.97 2.52 -1.11
CA LEU A 126 -19.81 3.70 -0.93
C LEU A 126 -20.63 4.00 -2.19
N ASN A 127 -21.71 4.75 -2.03
CA ASN A 127 -22.60 5.14 -3.09
C ASN A 127 -22.14 6.45 -3.76
N VAL A 128 -21.27 6.33 -4.76
CA VAL A 128 -20.75 7.47 -5.54
C VAL A 128 -21.76 8.01 -6.58
N THR A 129 -22.97 7.44 -6.67
CA THR A 129 -24.04 8.02 -7.51
C THR A 129 -24.69 9.24 -6.88
N THR A 130 -24.53 9.41 -5.56
CA THR A 130 -25.05 10.55 -4.79
C THR A 130 -24.02 11.67 -4.71
N ASP A 131 -24.49 12.93 -4.60
CA ASP A 131 -23.58 14.07 -4.40
C ASP A 131 -22.86 13.99 -3.04
N ALA A 132 -23.50 13.39 -2.03
CA ALA A 132 -22.87 13.15 -0.73
C ALA A 132 -21.72 12.13 -0.81
N GLY A 133 -21.90 11.02 -1.54
CA GLY A 133 -20.84 10.04 -1.74
C GLY A 133 -19.66 10.62 -2.52
N LYS A 134 -19.97 11.43 -3.55
CA LYS A 134 -18.97 12.22 -4.27
C LYS A 134 -18.26 13.23 -3.35
N ALA A 135 -18.99 13.93 -2.49
CA ALA A 135 -18.41 14.88 -1.53
C ALA A 135 -17.45 14.19 -0.56
N PHE A 136 -17.80 13.00 -0.05
CA PHE A 136 -16.91 12.22 0.80
C PHE A 136 -15.61 11.86 0.08
N LEU A 137 -15.68 11.24 -1.10
CA LEU A 137 -14.49 10.90 -1.89
C LEU A 137 -13.67 12.15 -2.25
N ARG A 138 -14.32 13.24 -2.62
CA ARG A 138 -13.63 14.51 -2.89
C ARG A 138 -12.87 15.01 -1.67
N SER A 139 -13.48 14.96 -0.48
CA SER A 139 -12.84 15.37 0.77
C SER A 139 -11.66 14.50 1.16
N LEU A 140 -11.74 13.20 0.84
CA LEU A 140 -10.72 12.20 1.09
C LEU A 140 -9.51 12.41 0.18
N TYR A 141 -9.74 12.52 -1.12
CA TYR A 141 -8.66 12.75 -2.09
C TYR A 141 -8.08 14.16 -2.00
N HIS A 142 -8.84 15.18 -1.58
CA HIS A 142 -8.28 16.50 -1.26
C HIS A 142 -7.30 16.43 -0.09
N LEU A 143 -7.62 15.66 0.96
CA LEU A 143 -6.70 15.43 2.08
C LEU A 143 -5.43 14.70 1.59
N TYR A 144 -5.59 13.62 0.84
CA TYR A 144 -4.48 12.78 0.42
C TYR A 144 -3.53 13.51 -0.53
N THR A 145 -4.05 14.24 -1.51
CA THR A 145 -3.20 15.03 -2.43
C THR A 145 -2.45 16.15 -1.70
N SER A 146 -3.01 16.71 -0.62
CA SER A 146 -2.32 17.70 0.22
C SER A 146 -1.05 17.17 0.90
N TRP A 147 -0.87 15.84 0.99
CA TRP A 147 0.32 15.22 1.54
C TRP A 147 1.48 15.11 0.54
N GLY A 148 1.31 15.51 -0.73
CA GLY A 148 2.37 15.45 -1.73
C GLY A 148 2.56 14.06 -2.34
N LEU A 149 1.45 13.39 -2.68
CA LEU A 149 1.51 12.08 -3.34
C LEU A 149 1.91 12.18 -4.81
N ASP A 150 2.62 11.17 -5.29
CA ASP A 150 2.93 10.92 -6.71
C ASP A 150 2.22 9.66 -7.25
N PHE A 151 1.76 8.78 -6.37
CA PHE A 151 1.20 7.48 -6.74
C PHE A 151 0.08 7.07 -5.77
N VAL A 152 -1.01 6.54 -6.30
CA VAL A 152 -2.11 5.97 -5.53
C VAL A 152 -2.45 4.60 -6.10
N LYS A 153 -2.45 3.57 -5.24
CA LYS A 153 -2.99 2.25 -5.54
C LYS A 153 -4.29 2.05 -4.78
N LEU A 154 -5.40 1.87 -5.49
CA LEU A 154 -6.75 1.71 -4.95
C LEU A 154 -7.15 0.24 -5.03
N ASP A 155 -7.37 -0.37 -3.87
CA ASP A 155 -7.71 -1.77 -3.70
C ASP A 155 -9.21 -1.99 -3.49
N CYS A 156 -9.65 -3.24 -3.59
CA CYS A 156 -11.05 -3.66 -3.52
C CYS A 156 -11.95 -2.94 -4.52
N VAL A 157 -11.44 -2.67 -5.74
CA VAL A 157 -12.18 -1.91 -6.75
C VAL A 157 -12.12 -2.53 -8.16
N PHE A 158 -11.30 -3.56 -8.36
CA PHE A 158 -11.09 -4.18 -9.66
C PHE A 158 -11.13 -5.72 -9.61
N GLY A 159 -11.29 -6.35 -10.78
CA GLY A 159 -11.51 -7.79 -10.88
C GLY A 159 -12.86 -8.18 -10.31
N GLU A 160 -12.84 -9.03 -9.29
CA GLU A 160 -14.02 -9.47 -8.57
C GLU A 160 -14.80 -8.38 -7.82
N ASP A 161 -14.13 -7.27 -7.48
CA ASP A 161 -14.68 -6.11 -6.76
C ASP A 161 -14.95 -4.92 -7.70
N LEU A 162 -15.13 -5.17 -9.00
CA LEU A 162 -15.22 -4.12 -10.02
C LEU A 162 -16.28 -3.05 -9.67
N ASP A 163 -15.82 -1.83 -9.40
CA ASP A 163 -16.67 -0.63 -9.27
C ASP A 163 -16.21 0.47 -10.25
N VAL A 164 -16.78 0.44 -11.45
CA VAL A 164 -16.48 1.42 -12.51
C VAL A 164 -16.84 2.85 -12.08
N ASN A 165 -17.89 3.03 -11.27
CA ASN A 165 -18.34 4.36 -10.87
C ASN A 165 -17.33 5.02 -9.93
N GLU A 166 -16.83 4.27 -8.95
CA GLU A 166 -15.82 4.78 -8.01
C GLU A 166 -14.50 5.04 -8.74
N ILE A 167 -14.04 4.11 -9.58
CA ILE A 167 -12.83 4.28 -10.41
C ILE A 167 -12.93 5.55 -11.27
N THR A 168 -14.07 5.76 -11.92
CA THR A 168 -14.30 6.93 -12.78
C THR A 168 -14.21 8.21 -11.97
N TYR A 169 -14.86 8.27 -10.81
CA TYR A 169 -14.88 9.49 -10.01
C TYR A 169 -13.53 9.79 -9.38
N VAL A 170 -12.82 8.77 -8.86
CA VAL A 170 -11.46 8.92 -8.34
C VAL A 170 -10.50 9.38 -9.44
N SER A 171 -10.59 8.80 -10.64
CA SER A 171 -9.79 9.22 -11.80
C SER A 171 -9.98 10.71 -12.12
N GLN A 172 -11.23 11.19 -12.09
CA GLN A 172 -11.55 12.60 -12.29
C GLN A 172 -10.94 13.49 -11.19
N LEU A 173 -11.06 13.09 -9.92
CA LEU A 173 -10.50 13.84 -8.79
C LEU A 173 -8.97 13.94 -8.88
N LEU A 174 -8.27 12.83 -9.18
CA LEU A 174 -6.82 12.84 -9.32
C LEU A 174 -6.38 13.73 -10.50
N LYS A 175 -7.09 13.66 -11.64
CA LYS A 175 -6.83 14.53 -12.78
C LYS A 175 -7.03 16.01 -12.45
N GLU A 176 -8.03 16.34 -11.64
CA GLU A 176 -8.33 17.70 -11.21
C GLU A 176 -7.29 18.23 -10.20
N PHE A 177 -6.98 17.43 -9.17
CA PHE A 177 -6.13 17.87 -8.07
C PHE A 177 -4.64 17.84 -8.39
N ASN A 178 -4.17 16.79 -9.06
CA ASN A 178 -2.79 16.69 -9.50
C ASN A 178 -2.66 15.66 -10.63
N PRO A 179 -2.63 16.08 -11.90
CA PRO A 179 -2.60 15.16 -13.05
C PRO A 179 -1.29 14.37 -13.17
N SER A 180 -0.28 14.66 -12.34
CA SER A 180 0.98 13.92 -12.28
C SER A 180 0.92 12.69 -11.37
N ILE A 181 -0.15 12.51 -10.59
CA ILE A 181 -0.33 11.31 -9.75
C ILE A 181 -0.63 10.11 -10.64
N VAL A 182 0.16 9.05 -10.48
CA VAL A 182 -0.07 7.77 -11.13
C VAL A 182 -1.18 7.02 -10.38
N PHE A 183 -2.22 6.61 -11.11
CA PHE A 183 -3.37 5.89 -10.55
C PHE A 183 -3.32 4.39 -10.89
N SER A 184 -3.29 3.55 -9.86
CA SER A 184 -3.19 2.09 -9.91
C SER A 184 -4.40 1.42 -9.26
N LEU A 185 -4.84 0.27 -9.79
CA LEU A 185 -5.94 -0.53 -9.24
C LEU A 185 -5.49 -1.93 -8.78
N SER A 186 -6.09 -2.43 -7.70
CA SER A 186 -6.00 -3.81 -7.18
C SER A 186 -7.39 -4.31 -6.73
N PRO A 187 -7.59 -5.63 -6.51
CA PRO A 187 -6.60 -6.73 -6.48
C PRO A 187 -6.49 -7.52 -7.77
N GLY A 188 -7.28 -7.26 -8.82
CA GLY A 188 -7.13 -7.94 -10.11
C GLY A 188 -7.51 -9.43 -10.13
N VAL A 189 -8.02 -9.96 -9.02
CA VAL A 189 -8.46 -11.36 -8.92
C VAL A 189 -9.53 -11.64 -9.98
N ARG A 190 -9.31 -12.68 -10.79
CA ARG A 190 -10.17 -13.06 -11.93
C ARG A 190 -10.46 -11.92 -12.92
N ALA A 191 -9.56 -10.94 -13.04
CA ALA A 191 -9.70 -9.88 -14.02
C ALA A 191 -9.70 -10.46 -15.44
N THR A 192 -10.54 -9.90 -16.30
CA THR A 192 -10.61 -10.28 -17.72
C THR A 192 -10.34 -9.07 -18.61
N PRO A 193 -9.94 -9.28 -19.88
CA PRO A 193 -9.82 -8.18 -20.84
C PRO A 193 -11.11 -7.37 -21.03
N ASN A 194 -12.29 -7.99 -20.86
CA ASN A 194 -13.58 -7.29 -20.93
C ASN A 194 -13.78 -6.33 -19.75
N MET A 195 -13.38 -6.72 -18.54
CA MET A 195 -13.40 -5.83 -17.37
C MET A 195 -12.40 -4.68 -17.57
N ALA A 196 -11.18 -4.99 -18.00
CA ALA A 196 -10.14 -4.00 -18.21
C ALA A 196 -10.51 -2.94 -19.26
N ARG A 197 -11.20 -3.33 -20.35
CA ARG A 197 -11.71 -2.37 -21.36
C ARG A 197 -12.63 -1.29 -20.79
N GLN A 198 -13.28 -1.53 -19.66
CA GLN A 198 -14.15 -0.54 -19.02
C GLN A 198 -13.36 0.52 -18.25
N ILE A 199 -12.14 0.21 -17.83
CA ILE A 199 -11.38 1.03 -16.87
C ILE A 199 -10.01 1.49 -17.38
N ASN A 200 -9.48 0.90 -18.45
CA ASN A 200 -8.11 1.15 -18.90
C ASN A 200 -7.87 2.63 -19.24
N GLY A 201 -8.87 3.30 -19.84
CA GLY A 201 -8.82 4.74 -20.14
C GLY A 201 -8.86 5.67 -18.92
N LEU A 202 -9.17 5.13 -17.73
CA LEU A 202 -9.34 5.89 -16.49
C LEU A 202 -8.12 5.83 -15.57
N VAL A 203 -7.14 4.96 -15.85
CA VAL A 203 -6.04 4.67 -14.93
C VAL A 203 -4.69 4.60 -15.65
N ASN A 204 -3.60 4.53 -14.90
CA ASN A 204 -2.25 4.31 -15.44
C ASN A 204 -1.84 2.84 -15.35
N THR A 205 -2.33 2.12 -14.35
CA THR A 205 -2.05 0.70 -14.18
C THR A 205 -3.20 0.01 -13.45
N TYR A 206 -3.40 -1.27 -13.69
CA TYR A 206 -4.45 -2.07 -13.05
C TYR A 206 -4.00 -3.51 -12.96
N ARG A 207 -4.08 -4.11 -11.77
CA ARG A 207 -3.65 -5.50 -11.59
C ARG A 207 -4.55 -6.46 -12.33
N VAL A 208 -3.97 -7.46 -12.97
CA VAL A 208 -4.69 -8.48 -13.77
C VAL A 208 -4.48 -9.91 -13.29
N ALA A 209 -3.67 -10.09 -12.24
CA ALA A 209 -3.44 -11.32 -11.51
C ALA A 209 -3.89 -11.17 -10.06
N GLY A 210 -3.87 -12.28 -9.29
CA GLY A 210 -4.02 -12.23 -7.82
C GLY A 210 -2.80 -11.58 -7.14
N ASP A 211 -2.67 -11.74 -5.83
CA ASP A 211 -1.42 -11.41 -5.13
C ASP A 211 -0.31 -12.37 -5.60
N ASP A 212 0.78 -11.83 -6.13
CA ASP A 212 1.95 -12.62 -6.53
C ASP A 212 2.87 -12.86 -5.32
N TRP A 213 3.36 -14.09 -5.22
CA TRP A 213 4.29 -14.53 -4.19
C TRP A 213 5.40 -15.36 -4.81
N ASP A 214 6.41 -15.67 -4.02
CA ASP A 214 7.57 -16.48 -4.39
C ASP A 214 7.24 -17.99 -4.55
N LYS A 215 6.06 -18.30 -5.09
CA LYS A 215 5.56 -19.64 -5.35
C LYS A 215 5.34 -19.85 -6.84
N TRP A 216 5.81 -20.99 -7.35
CA TRP A 216 5.70 -21.32 -8.77
C TRP A 216 4.27 -21.24 -9.35
N PRO A 217 3.20 -21.67 -8.66
CA PRO A 217 1.84 -21.56 -9.18
C PRO A 217 1.41 -20.11 -9.46
N ASP A 218 1.84 -19.15 -8.65
CA ASP A 218 1.48 -17.73 -8.80
C ASP A 218 2.15 -17.17 -10.07
N VAL A 219 3.45 -17.43 -10.23
CA VAL A 219 4.22 -17.06 -11.43
C VAL A 219 3.72 -17.78 -12.71
N ALA A 220 3.38 -19.07 -12.62
CA ALA A 220 2.94 -19.85 -13.77
C ALA A 220 1.63 -19.29 -14.38
N ALA A 221 0.71 -18.82 -13.54
CA ALA A 221 -0.55 -18.20 -13.98
C ALA A 221 -0.32 -16.91 -14.80
N HIS A 222 0.77 -16.17 -14.54
CA HIS A 222 1.07 -14.93 -15.23
C HIS A 222 1.27 -15.10 -16.74
N PHE A 223 1.73 -16.26 -17.21
CA PHE A 223 1.96 -16.50 -18.64
C PHE A 223 0.66 -16.47 -19.44
N ASP A 224 -0.38 -17.15 -18.96
CA ASP A 224 -1.69 -17.17 -19.60
C ASP A 224 -2.38 -15.80 -19.52
N ILE A 225 -2.31 -15.15 -18.36
CA ILE A 225 -2.86 -13.81 -18.15
C ILE A 225 -2.18 -12.80 -19.10
N ALA A 226 -0.85 -12.79 -19.15
CA ALA A 226 -0.09 -11.90 -20.02
C ALA A 226 -0.42 -12.12 -21.50
N ARG A 227 -0.53 -13.38 -21.93
CA ARG A 227 -0.98 -13.74 -23.29
C ARG A 227 -2.34 -13.13 -23.61
N ASP A 228 -3.32 -13.31 -22.72
CA ASP A 228 -4.69 -12.88 -22.96
C ASP A 228 -4.82 -11.36 -23.04
N PHE A 229 -4.10 -10.63 -22.18
CA PHE A 229 -4.06 -9.16 -22.19
C PHE A 229 -3.27 -8.59 -23.39
N ALA A 230 -2.21 -9.28 -23.81
CA ALA A 230 -1.49 -8.95 -25.04
C ALA A 230 -2.38 -9.14 -26.28
N ALA A 231 -3.06 -10.29 -26.39
CA ALA A 231 -3.98 -10.60 -27.49
C ALA A 231 -5.14 -9.60 -27.56
N ALA A 232 -5.59 -9.09 -26.41
CA ALA A 232 -6.60 -8.04 -26.31
C ALA A 232 -6.09 -6.62 -26.63
N LYS A 233 -4.80 -6.45 -26.95
CA LYS A 233 -4.14 -5.16 -27.25
C LYS A 233 -4.27 -4.14 -26.11
N LEU A 234 -4.19 -4.62 -24.86
CA LEU A 234 -4.34 -3.79 -23.66
C LEU A 234 -3.01 -3.31 -23.07
N ILE A 235 -1.88 -3.85 -23.53
CA ILE A 235 -0.54 -3.42 -23.11
C ILE A 235 -0.24 -2.05 -23.71
N GLY A 236 -0.10 -1.03 -22.86
CA GLY A 236 0.19 0.34 -23.30
C GLY A 236 -0.96 1.00 -24.07
N ALA A 237 -2.20 0.52 -23.88
CA ALA A 237 -3.39 1.13 -24.45
C ALA A 237 -3.63 2.54 -23.88
N GLN A 238 -4.51 3.33 -24.49
CA GLN A 238 -4.87 4.65 -23.98
C GLN A 238 -5.29 4.56 -22.51
N GLY A 239 -4.70 5.42 -21.68
CA GLY A 239 -4.93 5.50 -20.24
C GLY A 239 -5.07 6.94 -19.75
N LEU A 240 -5.07 7.09 -18.43
CA LEU A 240 -5.15 8.39 -17.77
C LEU A 240 -3.90 9.23 -18.08
N ASN A 241 -4.09 10.34 -18.79
CA ASN A 241 -3.02 11.27 -19.17
C ASN A 241 -1.85 10.61 -19.93
N GLY A 242 -2.11 9.50 -20.66
CA GLY A 242 -1.08 8.77 -21.38
C GLY A 242 -1.51 7.35 -21.70
N ASN A 243 -0.71 6.38 -21.29
CA ASN A 243 -0.99 4.95 -21.50
C ASN A 243 -1.36 4.27 -20.18
N SER A 244 -2.03 3.12 -20.29
CA SER A 244 -2.35 2.21 -19.20
C SER A 244 -1.64 0.86 -19.36
N TRP A 245 -1.28 0.25 -18.23
CA TRP A 245 -0.48 -0.96 -18.19
C TRP A 245 -1.15 -2.04 -17.30
N PRO A 246 -1.47 -3.22 -17.87
CA PRO A 246 -1.80 -4.41 -17.08
C PRO A 246 -0.66 -4.72 -16.11
N ASP A 247 -0.96 -4.82 -14.82
CA ASP A 247 0.00 -5.11 -13.75
C ASP A 247 -0.09 -6.57 -13.34
N LEU A 248 1.03 -7.29 -13.41
CA LEU A 248 1.18 -8.68 -12.96
C LEU A 248 1.58 -8.76 -11.47
N ASP A 249 1.41 -7.66 -10.75
CA ASP A 249 1.79 -7.46 -9.37
C ASP A 249 3.29 -7.19 -9.13
N MET A 250 3.60 -6.92 -7.87
CA MET A 250 4.92 -6.65 -7.32
C MET A 250 5.84 -7.84 -7.53
N LEU A 251 7.11 -7.56 -7.78
CA LEU A 251 8.14 -8.58 -7.91
C LEU A 251 8.48 -9.16 -6.52
N PRO A 252 8.22 -10.46 -6.26
CA PRO A 252 8.52 -11.09 -4.98
C PRO A 252 10.02 -11.44 -4.93
N PHE A 253 10.88 -10.41 -4.89
CA PHE A 253 12.33 -10.56 -4.81
C PHE A 253 12.89 -9.97 -3.51
N GLY A 254 14.02 -10.51 -3.08
CA GLY A 254 14.73 -10.03 -1.89
C GLY A 254 14.11 -10.60 -0.61
N TRP A 255 13.94 -9.76 0.40
CA TRP A 255 13.36 -10.18 1.66
C TRP A 255 11.85 -10.04 1.64
N LEU A 256 11.17 -11.17 1.54
CA LEU A 256 9.73 -11.29 1.71
C LEU A 256 9.49 -11.94 3.06
N THR A 257 8.69 -11.32 3.90
CA THR A 257 8.34 -11.94 5.19
C THR A 257 7.28 -13.01 4.95
N ASP A 258 7.67 -14.29 5.00
CA ASP A 258 6.79 -15.35 5.48
C ASP A 258 6.99 -15.46 7.02
N PRO A 259 5.95 -15.29 7.86
CA PRO A 259 6.04 -15.42 9.30
C PRO A 259 6.23 -16.88 9.73
N GLY A 260 7.47 -17.39 9.65
CA GLY A 260 7.74 -18.74 10.11
C GLY A 260 9.22 -19.06 10.26
N GLN A 261 9.70 -18.96 11.50
CA GLN A 261 10.89 -19.63 12.04
C GLN A 261 12.24 -18.92 11.89
N ASP A 262 12.61 -18.37 10.73
CA ASP A 262 13.98 -17.86 10.57
C ASP A 262 14.30 -16.56 11.32
N ILE A 263 15.52 -16.49 11.88
CA ILE A 263 16.08 -15.28 12.48
C ILE A 263 16.96 -14.60 11.46
N TYR A 264 16.75 -13.31 11.27
CA TYR A 264 17.54 -12.55 10.34
C TYR A 264 18.18 -11.31 10.96
N ILE A 265 19.40 -11.01 10.54
CA ILE A 265 20.19 -9.89 11.06
C ILE A 265 20.82 -9.14 9.88
N ALA A 266 20.61 -7.83 9.80
CA ALA A 266 21.14 -6.98 8.74
C ALA A 266 22.14 -5.95 9.31
N PHE A 267 23.29 -5.80 8.66
CA PHE A 267 24.26 -4.73 8.93
C PHE A 267 24.26 -3.73 7.78
N PHE A 268 24.16 -2.44 8.09
CA PHE A 268 24.19 -1.35 7.11
C PHE A 268 25.40 -0.45 7.39
N ASN A 269 26.28 -0.29 6.41
CA ASN A 269 27.40 0.64 6.51
C ASN A 269 27.05 1.96 5.83
N LEU A 270 26.63 2.94 6.61
CA LEU A 270 26.27 4.27 6.09
C LEU A 270 27.47 5.21 5.89
N SER A 271 28.69 4.71 6.09
CA SER A 271 29.91 5.51 5.98
C SER A 271 30.57 5.39 4.60
N ASN A 272 31.38 6.39 4.25
CA ASN A 272 32.17 6.42 3.01
C ASN A 272 33.38 5.46 3.01
N GLN A 273 33.57 4.66 4.07
CA GLN A 273 34.69 3.72 4.22
C GLN A 273 34.18 2.33 4.56
N ALA A 274 34.91 1.29 4.18
CA ALA A 274 34.55 -0.07 4.60
C ALA A 274 34.67 -0.19 6.13
N ARG A 275 33.68 -0.81 6.77
CA ARG A 275 33.63 -0.98 8.23
C ARG A 275 33.35 -2.43 8.59
N THR A 276 33.99 -2.92 9.64
CA THR A 276 33.53 -4.13 10.32
C THR A 276 32.44 -3.75 11.29
N ILE A 277 31.23 -4.22 11.03
CA ILE A 277 30.06 -4.03 11.87
C ILE A 277 29.88 -5.31 12.68
N TYR A 278 29.52 -5.18 13.96
CA TYR A 278 29.21 -6.32 14.81
C TYR A 278 27.97 -6.07 15.67
N ALA A 279 27.23 -7.14 15.95
CA ALA A 279 26.15 -7.17 16.93
C ALA A 279 26.52 -8.20 18.01
N LYS A 280 26.63 -7.72 19.25
CA LYS A 280 26.93 -8.59 20.39
C LYS A 280 25.72 -9.46 20.73
N LEU A 281 25.97 -10.67 21.21
CA LEU A 281 24.95 -11.64 21.57
C LEU A 281 23.94 -11.10 22.60
N ASP A 282 24.41 -10.34 23.60
CA ASP A 282 23.57 -9.71 24.62
C ASP A 282 22.61 -8.66 24.05
N ALA A 283 23.05 -7.89 23.06
CA ALA A 283 22.21 -6.94 22.35
C ALA A 283 21.17 -7.65 21.47
N LEU A 284 21.58 -8.73 20.77
CA LEU A 284 20.67 -9.54 19.96
C LEU A 284 19.61 -10.24 20.83
N ALA A 285 19.99 -10.75 22.00
CA ALA A 285 19.07 -11.42 22.93
C ALA A 285 17.98 -10.49 23.49
N LYS A 286 18.24 -9.17 23.57
CA LYS A 286 17.24 -8.17 23.99
C LYS A 286 16.16 -7.93 22.94
N VAL A 287 16.52 -7.99 21.66
CA VAL A 287 15.59 -7.74 20.54
C VAL A 287 14.91 -9.01 20.04
N LEU A 288 15.44 -10.18 20.41
CA LEU A 288 14.86 -11.50 20.11
C LEU A 288 14.65 -12.31 21.41
N PRO A 289 13.77 -11.86 22.32
CA PRO A 289 13.60 -12.49 23.62
C PRO A 289 13.10 -13.94 23.48
N GLY A 290 13.65 -14.84 24.29
CA GLY A 290 13.28 -16.27 24.31
C GLY A 290 13.92 -17.12 23.21
N ARG A 291 14.69 -16.55 22.29
CA ARG A 291 15.40 -17.29 21.24
C ARG A 291 16.81 -17.71 21.71
N LYS A 292 17.19 -18.99 21.49
CA LYS A 292 18.56 -19.48 21.72
C LYS A 292 19.47 -19.11 20.54
N LEU A 293 20.14 -17.97 20.64
CA LEU A 293 20.93 -17.42 19.53
C LEU A 293 22.36 -17.98 19.44
N LYS A 294 23.00 -18.30 20.57
CA LYS A 294 24.40 -18.75 20.56
C LYS A 294 24.52 -20.14 19.93
N GLY A 295 25.43 -20.28 18.97
CA GLY A 295 25.64 -21.52 18.21
C GLY A 295 24.66 -21.72 17.05
N LEU A 296 23.73 -20.80 16.84
CA LEU A 296 22.79 -20.85 15.73
C LEU A 296 23.54 -20.72 14.40
N GLN A 297 23.30 -21.66 13.50
CA GLN A 297 23.92 -21.69 12.18
C GLN A 297 23.06 -20.93 11.18
N GLY A 298 23.73 -20.31 10.23
CA GLY A 298 23.08 -19.52 9.22
C GLY A 298 24.00 -19.28 8.04
N ARG A 299 23.59 -18.38 7.16
CA ARG A 299 24.36 -17.95 6.00
C ARG A 299 24.22 -16.45 5.78
N GLU A 300 25.27 -15.85 5.24
CA GLU A 300 25.16 -14.53 4.63
C GLU A 300 24.44 -14.70 3.28
N VAL A 301 23.35 -13.96 3.09
CA VAL A 301 22.33 -14.22 2.06
C VAL A 301 22.89 -14.07 0.65
N TRP A 302 23.82 -13.14 0.42
CA TRP A 302 24.31 -12.84 -0.92
C TRP A 302 25.51 -13.72 -1.33
N SER A 303 26.46 -13.89 -0.42
CA SER A 303 27.66 -14.72 -0.65
C SER A 303 27.42 -16.20 -0.39
N LEU A 304 26.28 -16.55 0.22
CA LEU A 304 25.94 -17.89 0.70
C LEU A 304 26.96 -18.46 1.70
N LYS A 305 27.83 -17.61 2.26
CA LYS A 305 28.85 -18.03 3.19
C LYS A 305 28.22 -18.41 4.53
N SER A 306 28.49 -19.62 5.00
CA SER A 306 28.03 -20.08 6.30
C SER A 306 28.56 -19.20 7.43
N VAL A 307 27.71 -18.96 8.42
CA VAL A 307 28.01 -18.18 9.61
C VAL A 307 27.41 -18.85 10.84
N THR A 308 27.98 -18.59 12.00
CA THR A 308 27.44 -19.05 13.29
C THR A 308 27.47 -17.89 14.27
N ILE A 309 26.40 -17.71 15.03
CA ILE A 309 26.36 -16.68 16.08
C ILE A 309 27.22 -17.15 17.26
N GLY A 310 28.38 -16.51 17.43
CA GLY A 310 29.23 -16.66 18.62
C GLY A 310 28.85 -15.67 19.71
N ASP A 311 29.84 -15.08 20.38
CA ASP A 311 29.61 -13.97 21.34
C ASP A 311 29.25 -12.65 20.64
N ALA A 312 29.56 -12.55 19.35
CA ALA A 312 29.06 -11.52 18.45
C ALA A 312 28.93 -12.08 17.03
N LEU A 313 27.99 -11.54 16.26
CA LEU A 313 27.94 -11.67 14.82
C LEU A 313 28.67 -10.47 14.22
N SER A 314 29.56 -10.68 13.23
CA SER A 314 30.31 -9.59 12.62
C SER A 314 30.48 -9.78 11.11
N ALA A 315 30.48 -8.67 10.35
CA ALA A 315 30.79 -8.66 8.93
C ALA A 315 31.56 -7.40 8.56
N ARG A 316 32.50 -7.53 7.62
CA ARG A 316 33.09 -6.38 6.92
C ARG A 316 32.17 -5.96 5.79
N VAL A 317 31.64 -4.75 5.87
CA VAL A 317 30.68 -4.19 4.94
C VAL A 317 31.33 -3.03 4.18
N VAL A 318 31.24 -3.04 2.85
CA VAL A 318 31.77 -1.98 1.97
C VAL A 318 31.08 -0.64 2.20
N PRO A 319 31.65 0.51 1.77
CA PRO A 319 30.98 1.81 1.88
C PRO A 319 29.57 1.75 1.28
N HIS A 320 28.59 2.29 2.00
CA HIS A 320 27.16 2.30 1.61
C HIS A 320 26.54 0.93 1.32
N GLY A 321 27.22 -0.15 1.72
CA GLY A 321 26.75 -1.52 1.53
C GLY A 321 25.96 -2.06 2.71
N CYS A 322 25.44 -3.27 2.54
CA CYS A 322 24.86 -4.06 3.62
C CYS A 322 25.38 -5.51 3.61
N ALA A 323 25.26 -6.19 4.76
CA ALA A 323 25.40 -7.63 4.88
C ALA A 323 24.13 -8.18 5.53
N LEU A 324 23.63 -9.29 5.04
CA LEU A 324 22.36 -9.86 5.50
C LEU A 324 22.58 -11.31 5.89
N PHE A 325 22.16 -11.67 7.09
CA PHE A 325 22.30 -13.02 7.61
C PHE A 325 20.93 -13.61 7.84
N VAL A 326 20.76 -14.87 7.44
CA VAL A 326 19.62 -15.72 7.79
C VAL A 326 20.13 -16.87 8.64
N PHE A 327 19.43 -17.16 9.72
CA PHE A 327 19.69 -18.25 10.62
C PHE A 327 18.43 -19.10 10.73
N ASP A 328 18.60 -20.38 10.43
CA ASP A 328 17.53 -21.37 10.53
C ASP A 328 17.26 -21.57 12.04
N TYR A 329 16.08 -21.20 12.53
CA TYR A 329 15.73 -21.28 13.97
C TYR A 329 14.48 -22.11 14.23
#